data_AF-A0AB36X428-F1
#
_entry.id   AF-A0AB36X428-F1
#
_cell.length_a   1.000
_cell.length_b   1.000
_cell.length_c   1.000
_cell.angle_alpha   90.00
_cell.angle_beta   90.00
_cell.angle_gamma   90.00
#
_symmetry.space_group_name_H-M   'P 1'
#
loop_
_entity.id
_entity.type
_entity.pdbx_description
1 polymer ?
#
loop_
_entity_poly.entity_id
_entity_poly.type
_entity_poly.pdbx_seq_one_letter_code
_entity_poly.pdbx_strand_id
1 'polypeptide(L)' 'MNYENVKDALKELVTLNSPNTTFGKVSTVIDSGVKIDERKFKLKDLQESNYELLANVCDLLGMSEIYLDD' A
#
# COMPACT_ATOMS: atom_id res chain seq x y z
N MET A 1 3.28 0.03 -4.65
CA MET A 1 3.60 -1.25 -5.38
C MET A 1 2.87 -1.25 -6.73
N ASN A 2 3.37 -1.94 -7.76
CA ASN A 2 2.66 -2.06 -9.05
C ASN A 2 2.34 -3.54 -9.36
N TYR A 3 1.07 -3.87 -9.57
CA TYR A 3 0.63 -5.22 -9.96
C TYR A 3 0.40 -5.32 -11.47
N GLU A 4 0.62 -6.52 -12.02
CA GLU A 4 0.47 -6.76 -13.46
C GLU A 4 -1.00 -6.92 -13.90
N ASN A 5 -1.88 -7.32 -12.98
CA ASN A 5 -3.29 -7.55 -13.27
C ASN A 5 -4.19 -7.33 -12.06
N VAL A 6 -5.47 -7.06 -12.33
CA VAL A 6 -6.48 -6.70 -11.30
C VAL A 6 -6.65 -7.82 -10.27
N LYS A 7 -6.57 -9.08 -10.70
CA LYS A 7 -6.76 -10.23 -9.80
C LYS A 7 -5.70 -10.27 -8.71
N ASP A 8 -4.45 -9.98 -9.04
CA ASP A 8 -3.36 -10.02 -8.06
C ASP A 8 -3.39 -8.80 -7.13
N ALA A 9 -3.75 -7.62 -7.64
CA ALA A 9 -3.98 -6.45 -6.79
C ALA A 9 -5.14 -6.69 -5.78
N LEU A 10 -6.24 -7.31 -6.22
CA LEU A 10 -7.37 -7.64 -5.34
C LEU A 10 -7.03 -8.70 -4.29
N LYS A 11 -6.21 -9.72 -4.63
CA LYS A 11 -5.74 -10.71 -3.65
C LYS A 11 -4.92 -10.07 -2.54
N GLU A 12 -4.06 -9.12 -2.87
CA GLU A 12 -3.29 -8.39 -1.86
C GLU A 12 -4.22 -7.58 -0.97
N LEU A 13 -5.18 -6.85 -1.55
CA LEU A 13 -6.15 -6.08 -0.78
C LEU A 13 -6.94 -6.96 0.20
N VAL A 14 -7.38 -8.14 -0.24
CA VAL A 14 -8.02 -9.13 0.65
C VAL A 14 -7.07 -9.61 1.74
N THR A 15 -5.80 -9.84 1.40
CA THR A 15 -4.77 -10.26 2.36
C THR A 15 -4.55 -9.18 3.42
N LEU A 16 -4.41 -7.90 3.05
CA LEU A 16 -4.23 -6.81 4.01
C LEU A 16 -5.40 -6.65 4.97
N ASN A 17 -6.63 -6.97 4.53
CA ASN A 17 -7.84 -6.89 5.35
C ASN A 17 -8.11 -8.17 6.17
N SER A 18 -7.29 -9.21 6.03
CA SER A 18 -7.43 -10.42 6.83
C SER A 18 -7.06 -10.14 8.30
N PRO A 19 -7.86 -10.63 9.27
CA PRO A 19 -7.57 -10.46 10.70
C PRO A 19 -6.28 -11.16 11.14
N ASN A 20 -5.74 -12.06 10.32
CA ASN A 20 -4.49 -12.78 10.57
C ASN A 20 -3.27 -12.07 10.01
N THR A 21 -3.45 -10.94 9.32
CA THR A 21 -2.34 -10.20 8.74
C THR A 21 -1.56 -9.47 9.82
N THR A 22 -0.27 -9.73 9.86
CA THR A 22 0.65 -9.09 10.80
C THR A 22 1.45 -8.04 10.06
N PHE A 23 1.40 -6.81 10.55
CA PHE A 23 2.18 -5.72 9.98
C PHE A 23 3.51 -5.61 10.71
N GLY A 24 4.60 -5.72 9.95
CA GLY A 24 5.96 -5.65 10.45
C GLY A 24 6.38 -4.24 10.87
N LYS A 25 7.67 -4.04 11.16
CA LYS A 25 8.21 -2.70 11.42
C LYS A 25 8.38 -1.94 10.11
N VAL A 26 8.13 -0.63 10.14
CA VAL A 26 8.31 0.26 8.99
C VAL A 26 9.71 0.86 9.06
N SER A 27 10.48 0.70 7.99
CA SER A 27 11.80 1.30 7.81
C SER A 27 11.66 2.60 7.04
N THR A 28 12.08 3.72 7.62
CA THR A 28 12.08 5.02 6.92
C THR A 28 13.50 5.32 6.45
N VAL A 29 13.68 5.70 5.19
CA VAL A 29 14.98 6.15 4.65
C VAL A 29 15.01 7.68 4.70
N ILE A 30 15.96 8.24 5.45
CA ILE A 30 16.27 9.68 5.45
C ILE A 30 17.48 9.94 4.55
N ASP A 31 17.38 11.01 3.77
CA ASP A 31 18.19 11.35 2.58
C ASP A 31 19.65 11.78 2.87
N SER A 32 20.24 11.31 3.97
CA SER A 32 21.56 11.75 4.46
C SER A 32 22.48 10.60 4.90
N GLY A 33 22.28 9.40 4.36
CA GLY A 33 23.00 8.20 4.78
C GLY A 33 22.12 7.33 5.66
N VAL A 34 21.81 6.15 5.13
CA VAL A 34 20.80 5.19 5.58
C VAL A 34 20.79 5.02 7.10
N LYS A 35 19.85 5.70 7.76
CA LYS A 35 19.41 5.35 9.11
C LYS A 35 18.08 4.64 8.96
N ILE A 36 18.11 3.31 9.11
CA ILE A 36 16.90 2.49 9.19
C ILE A 36 16.29 2.76 10.57
N ASP A 37 15.42 3.76 10.66
CA ASP A 37 14.62 3.93 11.88
C ASP A 37 13.43 2.97 11.79
N GLU A 38 13.49 1.90 12.57
CA GLU A 38 12.43 0.91 12.67
C GLU A 38 11.36 1.42 13.63
N ARG A 39 10.25 1.93 13.07
CA ARG A 39 9.09 2.31 13.89
C ARG A 39 8.01 1.23 13.87
N LYS A 40 7.22 1.18 14.95
CA LYS A 40 6.00 0.36 14.98
C LYS A 40 5.07 0.82 13.85
N PHE A 41 4.46 -0.16 13.19
CA PHE A 41 3.38 0.06 12.25
C PHE A 41 2.21 0.78 12.93
N LYS A 42 1.64 1.76 12.22
CA LYS A 42 0.51 2.58 12.64
C LYS A 42 -0.63 2.42 11.64
N LEU A 43 -1.84 2.79 12.07
CA LEU A 43 -3.01 2.80 11.20
C LEU A 43 -2.80 3.59 9.90
N LYS A 44 -2.04 4.69 9.96
CA LYS A 44 -1.70 5.51 8.79
C LYS A 44 -0.94 4.72 7.72
N ASP A 45 -0.07 3.81 8.13
CA ASP A 45 0.71 2.97 7.22
C ASP A 45 -0.21 1.97 6.48
N LEU A 46 -1.24 1.47 7.18
CA LEU A 46 -2.27 0.64 6.55
C LEU A 46 -3.13 1.44 5.58
N GLN A 47 -3.50 2.68 5.94
CA GLN A 47 -4.28 3.56 5.07
C GLN A 47 -3.50 3.88 3.78
N GLU A 48 -2.21 4.20 3.90
CA GLU A 48 -1.32 4.44 2.75
C GLU A 48 -1.19 3.18 1.88
N SER A 49 -0.92 2.01 2.48
CA SER A 49 -0.83 0.74 1.76
C SER A 49 -2.14 0.38 1.04
N ASN A 50 -3.29 0.58 1.69
CA ASN A 50 -4.59 0.35 1.07
C ASN A 50 -4.86 1.33 -0.07
N TYR A 51 -4.49 2.60 0.10
CA TYR A 51 -4.67 3.62 -0.93
C TYR A 51 -3.85 3.30 -2.19
N GLU A 52 -2.58 2.91 -2.03
CA GLU A 52 -1.74 2.50 -3.17
C GLU A 52 -2.34 1.32 -3.95
N LEU A 53 -2.87 0.32 -3.24
CA LEU A 53 -3.50 -0.84 -3.87
C LEU A 53 -4.78 -0.47 -4.60
N LEU A 54 -5.61 0.37 -4.00
CA LEU A 54 -6.83 0.87 -4.64
C LEU A 54 -6.51 1.68 -5.89
N ALA A 55 -5.50 2.56 -5.83
CA ALA A 55 -5.02 3.31 -6.99
C ALA A 55 -4.54 2.37 -8.10
N ASN A 56 -3.75 1.34 -7.76
CA ASN A 56 -3.29 0.36 -8.74
C ASN A 56 -4.45 -0.44 -9.38
N VAL A 57 -5.48 -0.81 -8.60
CA VAL A 57 -6.70 -1.43 -9.14
C VAL A 57 -7.41 -0.48 -10.11
N CYS A 58 -7.54 0.80 -9.74
CA CYS A 58 -8.15 1.82 -10.58
C CYS A 58 -7.37 2.00 -11.90
N ASP A 59 -6.04 2.09 -11.85
CA ASP A 59 -5.18 2.17 -13.03
C ASP A 59 -5.38 0.97 -13.97
N LEU A 60 -5.36 -0.24 -13.43
CA LEU A 60 -5.52 -1.47 -14.21
C LEU A 60 -6.91 -1.59 -14.86
N LEU A 61 -7.92 -0.92 -14.29
CA LEU A 61 -9.28 -0.85 -14.83
C LEU A 61 -9.49 0.36 -15.74
N GLY A 62 -8.52 1.27 -15.87
CA GLY A 62 -8.68 2.52 -16.60
C GLY A 62 -9.64 3.50 -15.91
N MET A 63 -9.74 3.43 -14.58
CA MET A 63 -10.61 4.23 -13.71
C MET A 63 -9.81 5.16 -12.79
N SER A 64 -8.69 5.69 -13.28
CA SER A 64 -7.77 6.48 -12.47
C SER A 64 -8.39 7.78 -11.94
N GLU A 65 -9.46 8.27 -12.55
CA GLU A 65 -10.25 9.41 -12.07
C GLU A 65 -10.72 9.25 -10.60
N ILE A 66 -10.96 8.02 -10.13
CA ILE A 66 -11.46 7.74 -8.78
C ILE A 66 -10.57 8.31 -7.67
N TYR A 67 -9.26 8.35 -7.89
CA TYR A 67 -8.29 8.84 -6.91
C TYR A 67 -7.47 10.04 -7.40
N LEU A 68 -7.62 10.41 -8.67
CA LEU A 68 -7.00 11.59 -9.28
C LEU A 68 -7.91 12.83 -9.24
N ASP A 69 -9.23 12.66 -9.05
CA ASP A 69 -10.15 13.77 -8.90
C ASP A 69 -9.95 14.44 -7.51
N ASP A 70 -9.15 15.51 -7.51
CA ASP A 70 -9.16 16.63 -6.54
C ASP A 70 -10.07 17.77 -7.07
#